data_AF-A0A7J4REF4-F1
#
_entry.id   AF-A0A7J4REF4-F1
#
_cell.length_a   1.000
_cell.length_b   1.000
_cell.length_c   1.000
_cell.angle_alpha   90.00
_cell.angle_beta   90.00
_cell.angle_gamma   90.00
#
_symmetry.space_group_name_H-M   'P 1'
#
loop_
_entity.id
_entity.type
_entity.pdbx_description
1 polymer ?
#
loop_
_entity_poly.entity_id
_entity_poly.type
_entity_poly.pdbx_seq_one_letter_code
_entity_poly.pdbx_strand_id
1 'polypeptide(L)'
;MGLKKGLTILGDDSKSLKIHDLVKAPANTPWAKERQQSWDASFPATVYSTPEMTTDGEPCSAVTVILRTKGCHWWWSSGCTFCGYFNDTRDDVNSDDLHAQWQFAKDKFNNFDGHAM
;
A
#
# COMPACT_ATOMS: atom_id res chain seq x y z
N MET A 1 32.23 22.00 31.57
CA MET A 1 31.73 20.67 31.11
C MET A 1 31.01 20.92 29.80
N GLY A 2 31.72 20.89 28.67
CA GLY A 2 31.17 21.27 27.36
C GLY A 2 30.29 20.16 26.80
N LEU A 3 29.03 20.47 26.47
CA LEU A 3 28.13 19.54 25.78
C LEU A 3 28.80 19.05 24.48
N LYS A 4 29.05 17.75 24.39
CA LYS A 4 29.40 17.09 23.12
C LYS A 4 28.20 17.25 22.20
N LYS A 5 28.21 18.25 21.32
CA LYS A 5 27.26 18.30 20.20
C LYS A 5 27.65 17.19 19.23
N GLY A 6 26.77 16.22 19.04
CA GLY A 6 26.93 15.22 17.98
C GLY A 6 27.10 15.90 16.63
N LEU A 7 28.02 15.37 15.83
CA LEU A 7 28.32 15.86 14.48
C LEU A 7 27.23 15.36 13.49
N THR A 8 25.97 15.68 13.76
CA THR A 8 24.85 15.37 12.87
C THR A 8 24.57 16.57 11.96
N ILE A 9 23.84 16.37 10.86
CA ILE A 9 23.40 17.47 9.98
C ILE A 9 22.57 18.52 10.74
N LEU A 10 21.90 18.12 11.84
CA LEU A 10 21.09 19.01 12.68
C LEU A 10 21.91 19.74 13.75
N GLY A 11 23.18 19.37 13.96
CA GLY A 11 24.05 20.02 14.96
C GLY A 11 23.68 19.73 16.41
N ASP A 12 22.80 18.76 16.63
CA ASP A 12 22.43 18.18 17.91
C ASP A 12 22.25 16.65 17.79
N ASP A 13 22.08 15.95 18.92
CA ASP A 13 21.83 14.51 18.90
C ASP A 13 20.37 14.15 18.53
N SER A 14 19.60 15.09 17.98
CA SER A 14 18.21 14.83 17.60
C SER A 14 18.14 13.98 16.33
N LYS A 15 17.12 13.12 16.25
CA LYS A 15 16.92 12.22 15.12
C LYS A 15 16.46 13.03 13.91
N SER A 16 17.17 12.93 12.80
CA SER A 16 16.75 13.53 11.53
C SER A 16 15.36 13.04 11.14
N LEU A 17 14.40 13.97 11.01
CA LEU A 17 13.05 13.68 10.56
C LEU A 17 13.09 13.34 9.06
N LYS A 18 12.33 12.32 8.66
CA LYS A 18 12.24 11.96 7.24
C LYS A 18 11.30 12.95 6.55
N ILE A 19 11.49 13.16 5.25
CA ILE A 19 10.69 14.14 4.49
C ILE A 19 9.17 13.84 4.56
N HIS A 20 8.79 12.56 4.64
CA HIS A 20 7.38 12.15 4.81
C HIS A 20 6.80 12.46 6.20
N ASP A 21 7.64 12.66 7.22
CA ASP A 21 7.20 13.12 8.55
C ASP A 21 6.86 14.63 8.53
N LEU A 22 7.51 15.38 7.63
CA LEU A 22 7.45 16.84 7.53
C LEU A 22 6.43 17.31 6.49
N VAL A 23 6.34 16.63 5.35
CA VAL A 23 5.32 16.88 4.33
C VAL A 23 4.07 16.11 4.75
N LYS A 24 3.23 16.77 5.56
CA LYS A 24 1.91 16.24 5.90
C LYS A 24 1.00 16.35 4.67
N ALA A 25 1.07 15.35 3.79
CA ALA A 25 -0.04 15.10 2.88
C ALA A 25 -1.34 15.04 3.72
N PRO A 26 -2.50 15.53 3.23
CA PRO A 26 -3.77 15.42 3.95
C PRO A 26 -4.09 14.02 4.49
N ALA A 27 -3.50 12.99 3.87
CA ALA A 27 -3.55 11.59 4.29
C ALA A 27 -2.83 11.27 5.63
N ASN A 28 -1.94 12.14 6.11
CA ASN A 28 -1.25 11.99 7.41
C ASN A 28 -2.01 12.62 8.58
N THR A 29 -3.20 13.19 8.35
CA THR A 29 -4.06 13.67 9.44
C THR A 29 -4.54 12.49 10.31
N PRO A 30 -4.77 12.69 11.62
CA PRO A 30 -5.21 11.61 12.50
C PRO A 30 -6.46 10.90 11.99
N TRP A 31 -7.46 11.66 11.53
CA TRP A 31 -8.70 11.10 10.98
C TRP A 31 -8.41 10.20 9.75
N ALA A 32 -7.53 10.64 8.84
CA ALA A 32 -7.25 9.90 7.61
C ALA A 32 -6.52 8.58 7.92
N LYS A 33 -5.59 8.62 8.88
CA LYS A 33 -4.95 7.41 9.42
C LYS A 33 -5.96 6.49 10.08
N GLU A 34 -6.85 7.01 10.92
CA GLU A 34 -7.90 6.21 11.57
C GLU A 34 -8.81 5.53 10.55
N ARG A 35 -9.25 6.25 9.50
CA ARG A 35 -10.06 5.63 8.43
C ARG A 35 -9.27 4.56 7.69
N GLN A 36 -8.02 4.84 7.35
CA GLN A 36 -7.16 3.89 6.67
C GLN A 36 -6.99 2.60 7.48
N GLN A 37 -6.75 2.73 8.79
CA GLN A 37 -6.58 1.58 9.69
C GLN A 37 -7.92 0.95 10.12
N SER A 38 -9.07 1.59 9.88
CA SER A 38 -10.39 1.03 10.20
C SER A 38 -10.84 -0.09 9.28
N TRP A 39 -10.22 -0.23 8.11
CA TRP A 39 -10.53 -1.32 7.20
C TRP A 39 -9.96 -2.64 7.70
N ASP A 40 -10.70 -3.71 7.44
CA ASP A 40 -10.30 -5.07 7.76
C ASP A 40 -9.09 -5.49 6.91
N ALA A 41 -8.04 -5.97 7.56
CA ALA A 41 -6.81 -6.43 6.94
C ALA A 41 -7.01 -7.68 6.06
N SER A 42 -8.02 -8.49 6.38
CA SER A 42 -8.29 -9.76 5.70
C SER A 42 -8.98 -9.58 4.34
N PHE A 43 -9.44 -8.37 4.02
CA PHE A 43 -10.08 -8.05 2.74
C PHE A 43 -9.15 -7.22 1.83
N PRO A 44 -9.09 -7.54 0.52
CA PRO A 44 -8.28 -6.77 -0.42
C PRO A 44 -8.87 -5.36 -0.59
N ALA A 45 -8.06 -4.45 -1.12
CA ALA A 45 -8.51 -3.08 -1.37
C ALA A 45 -9.61 -3.04 -2.43
N THR A 46 -9.40 -3.81 -3.49
CA THR A 46 -10.42 -4.08 -4.50
C THR A 46 -10.05 -5.31 -5.32
N VAL A 47 -11.06 -5.90 -5.95
CA VAL A 47 -10.89 -6.99 -6.92
C VAL A 47 -11.89 -6.78 -8.04
N TYR A 48 -11.42 -6.71 -9.28
CA TYR A 48 -12.26 -6.46 -10.45
C TYR A 48 -11.68 -7.14 -11.70
N SER A 49 -12.51 -7.36 -12.72
CA SER A 49 -12.08 -7.88 -14.02
C SER A 49 -12.12 -6.78 -15.07
N THR A 50 -11.12 -6.75 -15.96
CA THR A 50 -11.11 -5.89 -17.14
C THR A 50 -11.09 -6.74 -18.42
N PRO A 51 -11.73 -6.29 -19.50
CA PRO A 51 -11.44 -6.77 -20.84
C PRO A 51 -10.03 -6.35 -21.23
N GLU A 52 -9.25 -7.28 -21.75
CA GLU A 52 -7.87 -7.07 -22.20
C GLU A 52 -7.67 -7.68 -23.58
N MET A 53 -6.47 -7.55 -24.13
CA MET A 53 -6.08 -8.15 -25.41
C MET A 53 -4.82 -8.98 -25.20
N THR A 54 -4.80 -10.18 -25.76
CA THR A 54 -3.57 -10.99 -25.84
C THR A 54 -2.54 -10.33 -26.76
N THR A 55 -1.30 -10.80 -26.72
CA THR A 55 -0.24 -10.33 -27.62
C THR A 55 -0.55 -10.57 -29.10
N ASP A 56 -1.40 -11.56 -29.39
CA ASP A 56 -1.84 -11.91 -30.74
C ASP A 56 -3.08 -11.11 -31.19
N GLY A 57 -3.63 -10.26 -30.32
CA GLY A 57 -4.78 -9.41 -30.62
C GLY A 57 -6.13 -10.07 -30.40
N GLU A 58 -6.19 -11.24 -29.75
CA GLU A 58 -7.45 -11.86 -29.36
C GLU A 58 -7.99 -11.25 -28.05
N PRO A 59 -9.29 -10.91 -27.97
CA PRO A 59 -9.92 -10.42 -26.74
C PRO A 59 -9.82 -11.44 -25.60
N CYS A 60 -9.47 -10.98 -24.41
CA CYS A 60 -9.47 -11.78 -23.19
C CYS A 60 -9.99 -10.98 -22.00
N SER A 61 -9.99 -11.58 -20.81
CA SER A 61 -10.26 -10.88 -19.57
C SER A 61 -9.20 -11.17 -18.54
N ALA A 62 -8.74 -10.14 -17.83
CA ALA A 62 -7.81 -10.24 -16.72
C ALA A 62 -8.49 -9.84 -15.41
N VAL A 63 -8.14 -10.53 -14.32
CA VAL A 63 -8.59 -10.17 -12.97
C VAL A 63 -7.48 -9.39 -12.29
N THR A 64 -7.78 -8.16 -11.85
CA THR A 64 -6.89 -7.35 -11.03
C THR A 64 -7.26 -7.50 -9.56
N VAL A 65 -6.27 -7.92 -8.76
CA VAL A 65 -6.37 -8.00 -7.30
C VAL A 65 -5.46 -6.93 -6.69
N ILE A 66 -6.02 -5.95 -6.00
CA ILE A 66 -5.24 -4.96 -5.25
C ILE A 66 -5.24 -5.36 -3.78
N LEU A 67 -4.12 -5.91 -3.32
CA LEU A 67 -3.94 -6.30 -1.92
C LEU A 67 -3.77 -5.08 -1.03
N ARG A 68 -4.26 -5.14 0.21
CA ARG A 68 -3.89 -4.23 1.29
C ARG A 68 -2.61 -4.71 1.91
N THR A 69 -1.59 -3.86 1.88
CA THR A 69 -0.26 -4.14 2.43
C THR A 69 0.22 -2.94 3.23
N LYS A 70 1.43 -3.03 3.82
CA LYS A 70 2.11 -1.86 4.42
C LYS A 70 2.42 -0.75 3.40
N GLY A 71 2.21 -0.98 2.11
CA GLY A 71 2.42 0.02 1.06
C GLY A 71 3.69 -0.17 0.26
N CYS A 72 3.81 0.61 -0.81
CA CYS A 72 4.96 0.54 -1.70
C CYS A 72 6.20 1.20 -1.07
N HIS A 73 7.37 0.65 -1.37
CA HIS A 73 8.64 1.18 -0.85
C HIS A 73 8.82 2.68 -1.15
N TRP A 74 8.38 3.15 -2.32
CA TRP A 74 8.54 4.55 -2.72
C TRP A 74 7.66 5.52 -1.92
N TRP A 75 6.51 5.09 -1.40
CA TRP A 75 5.76 5.91 -0.45
C TRP A 75 6.61 6.18 0.79
N TRP A 76 7.23 5.13 1.34
CA TRP A 76 8.06 5.23 2.55
C TRP A 76 9.41 5.91 2.34
N SER A 77 10.02 5.74 1.16
CA SER A 77 11.36 6.27 0.87
C SER A 77 11.33 7.69 0.30
N SER A 78 10.36 8.01 -0.56
CA SER A 78 10.33 9.27 -1.31
C SER A 78 8.96 9.97 -1.33
N GLY A 79 7.92 9.43 -0.69
CA GLY A 79 6.61 10.06 -0.62
C GLY A 79 5.82 10.03 -1.93
N CYS A 80 5.96 8.98 -2.74
CA CYS A 80 5.25 8.86 -4.02
C CYS A 80 3.73 8.89 -3.85
N THR A 81 3.06 9.83 -4.52
CA THR A 81 1.58 9.99 -4.51
C THR A 81 0.92 9.57 -5.82
N PHE A 82 1.71 9.13 -6.82
CA PHE A 82 1.24 8.94 -8.21
C PHE A 82 0.11 7.93 -8.34
N CYS A 83 0.21 6.77 -7.69
CA CYS A 83 -0.78 5.70 -7.82
C CYS A 83 -1.93 5.77 -6.81
N GLY A 84 -1.91 6.71 -5.85
CA GLY A 84 -2.94 6.79 -4.79
C GLY A 84 -2.96 5.62 -3.80
N TYR A 85 -2.18 4.55 -4.03
CA TYR A 85 -2.16 3.32 -3.24
C TYR A 85 -1.80 3.55 -1.76
N PHE A 86 -1.08 4.64 -1.46
CA PHE A 86 -0.79 5.06 -0.09
C PHE A 86 -2.05 5.28 0.76
N ASN A 87 -3.23 5.51 0.15
CA ASN A 87 -4.49 5.60 0.87
C ASN A 87 -4.97 4.22 1.34
N ASP A 88 -4.62 3.16 0.62
CA ASP A 88 -5.11 1.78 0.81
C ASP A 88 -4.18 0.89 1.63
N THR A 89 -3.13 1.47 2.21
CA THR A 89 -2.12 0.77 3.02
C THR A 89 -2.57 0.54 4.45
N ARG A 90 -2.00 -0.45 5.14
CA ARG A 90 -2.25 -0.73 6.55
C ARG A 90 -1.01 -1.32 7.21
N ASP A 91 -0.65 -0.83 8.39
CA ASP A 91 0.70 -1.04 8.95
C ASP A 91 0.88 -2.39 9.67
N ASP A 92 -0.23 -2.98 10.12
CA ASP A 92 -0.31 -4.21 10.91
C ASP A 92 -0.77 -5.43 10.08
N VAL A 93 -0.78 -5.32 8.74
CA VAL A 93 -1.04 -6.46 7.85
C VAL A 93 0.02 -7.54 8.06
N ASN A 94 -0.43 -8.77 8.25
CA ASN A 94 0.40 -9.96 8.43
C ASN A 94 0.22 -10.97 7.27
N SER A 95 0.91 -12.11 7.34
CA SER A 95 0.87 -13.13 6.28
C SER A 95 -0.51 -13.80 6.15
N ASP A 96 -1.18 -14.05 7.26
CA ASP A 96 -2.51 -14.70 7.28
C ASP A 96 -3.54 -13.78 6.64
N ASP A 97 -3.45 -12.47 6.87
CA ASP A 97 -4.27 -11.47 6.20
C ASP A 97 -4.08 -11.54 4.68
N LEU A 98 -2.83 -11.59 4.18
CA LEU A 98 -2.56 -11.67 2.74
C LEU A 98 -3.12 -12.96 2.12
N HIS A 99 -3.03 -14.08 2.84
CA HIS A 99 -3.66 -15.33 2.40
C HIS A 99 -5.19 -15.25 2.38
N ALA A 100 -5.80 -14.61 3.39
CA ALA A 100 -7.24 -14.37 3.43
C ALA A 100 -7.69 -13.47 2.27
N GLN A 101 -6.94 -12.41 1.97
CA GLN A 101 -7.22 -11.51 0.85
C GLN A 101 -7.16 -12.25 -0.51
N TRP A 102 -6.15 -13.11 -0.67
CA TRP A 102 -6.02 -13.94 -1.87
C TRP A 102 -7.16 -14.96 -2.00
N GLN A 103 -7.54 -15.60 -0.89
CA GLN A 103 -8.65 -16.54 -0.88
C GLN A 103 -9.98 -15.85 -1.21
N PHE A 104 -10.22 -14.66 -0.66
CA PHE A 104 -11.37 -13.83 -1.02
C PHE A 104 -11.41 -13.55 -2.54
N ALA A 105 -10.27 -13.21 -3.15
CA ALA A 105 -10.21 -12.96 -4.60
C ALA A 105 -10.54 -14.21 -5.43
N LYS A 106 -10.03 -15.37 -5.03
CA LYS A 106 -10.35 -16.66 -5.65
C LYS A 106 -11.84 -16.96 -5.54
N ASP A 107 -12.42 -16.83 -4.35
CA ASP A 107 -13.84 -17.14 -4.12
C ASP A 107 -14.74 -16.21 -4.95
N LYS A 108 -14.39 -14.93 -5.05
CA LYS A 108 -15.14 -13.94 -5.84
C LYS A 108 -15.16 -14.24 -7.34
N PHE A 109 -14.09 -14.84 -7.87
CA PHE A 109 -13.93 -15.10 -9.31
C PHE A 109 -13.89 -16.60 -9.64
N ASN A 110 -14.54 -17.45 -8.82
CA ASN A 110 -14.60 -18.90 -9.04
C ASN A 110 -13.22 -19.52 -9.37
N ASN A 111 -12.23 -19.23 -8.52
CA ASN A 111 -10.84 -19.63 -8.71
C ASN A 111 -10.22 -19.16 -10.05
N PHE A 112 -10.63 -17.98 -10.52
CA PHE A 112 -10.24 -17.33 -11.77
C PHE A 112 -10.61 -18.12 -13.04
N ASP A 113 -11.56 -19.04 -12.93
CA ASP A 113 -12.04 -19.81 -14.07
C ASP A 113 -12.64 -18.90 -15.15
N GLY A 114 -12.29 -19.15 -16.41
CA GLY A 114 -12.72 -18.33 -17.56
C GLY A 114 -11.97 -17.01 -17.75
N HIS A 115 -10.98 -16.68 -16.92
CA HIS A 115 -10.10 -15.53 -17.12
C HIS A 115 -8.73 -15.98 -17.67
N ALA A 116 -8.13 -15.15 -18.55
CA ALA A 116 -6.77 -15.39 -19.02
C ALA A 116 -5.81 -15.04 -17.88
N MET A 117 -4.99 -16.02 -17.48
CA MET A 117 -3.95 -15.88 -16.45
C MET A 117 -2.68 -15.29 -17.03
#